data_AF-A0AAV5UFA2-F1
#
_entry.id   AF-A0AAV5UFA2-F1
#
_cell.length_a   1.000
_cell.length_b   1.000
_cell.length_c   1.000
_cell.angle_alpha   90.00
_cell.angle_beta   90.00
_cell.angle_gamma   90.00
#
_symmetry.space_group_name_H-M   'P 1'
#
loop_
_entity.id
_entity.type
_entity.pdbx_description
1 polymer ?
#
loop_
_entity_poly.entity_id
_entity_poly.type
_entity_poly.pdbx_seq_one_letter_code
_entity_poly.pdbx_strand_id
1 'polypeptide(L)'
;EMSLLLHLAVAVPLLLSALPIPRLDKVSQHWAQIGAHLLLGVLLTVYPSSLLAWTVDGDFKELHSFMQSYVGVFHIAIAASIYHHGMGKQGRPFLFARLLSSFFCLFTRLFAAYHLSEKSTRGLLISGEFVTSSLILDGAWLAAEIARFIREQETVDERLSVLCAETTRCAEGKNSSYLVNALYADAALSFCYALFHFAFPQNILKLVIKPSLDLDSHHYMWCRVFGALWLMPAIGSLTAVHASPALQLTHLIQRLVVQVGIFVLHIYGHWIINVFSPNHITAFMIAGFFMSFHISTFYRYKKAFASEPKSNISARVEIKKVK
;
A
#
# COMPACT_ATOMS: atom_id res chain seq x y z
N GLU A 1 14.94 -20.27 13.11
CA GLU A 1 14.95 -19.31 14.24
C GLU A 1 15.13 -17.85 13.80
N MET A 2 16.18 -17.50 13.04
CA MET A 2 16.45 -16.10 12.62
C MET A 2 15.33 -15.47 11.77
N SER A 3 14.66 -16.25 10.90
CA SER A 3 13.55 -15.73 10.08
C SER A 3 12.32 -15.35 10.91
N LEU A 4 11.93 -16.18 11.89
CA LEU A 4 10.80 -15.87 12.78
C LEU A 4 11.05 -14.58 13.56
N LEU A 5 12.29 -14.34 14.01
CA LEU A 5 12.66 -13.09 14.66
C LEU A 5 12.45 -11.87 13.74
N LEU A 6 12.75 -11.98 12.45
CA LEU A 6 12.46 -10.89 11.49
C LEU A 6 10.96 -10.65 11.31
N HIS A 7 10.14 -11.71 11.32
CA HIS A 7 8.68 -11.56 11.25
C HIS A 7 8.14 -10.86 12.50
N LEU A 8 8.62 -11.26 13.69
CA LEU A 8 8.24 -10.65 14.96
C LEU A 8 8.75 -9.20 15.07
N ALA A 9 9.93 -8.90 14.54
CA ALA A 9 10.48 -7.53 14.50
C ALA A 9 9.60 -6.57 13.68
N VAL A 10 8.82 -7.08 12.72
CA VAL A 10 7.82 -6.31 11.97
C VAL A 10 6.45 -6.33 12.68
N ALA A 11 5.99 -7.52 13.07
CA ALA A 11 4.63 -7.73 13.58
C ALA A 11 4.40 -7.06 14.95
N VAL A 12 5.39 -7.13 15.85
CA VAL A 12 5.25 -6.54 17.19
C VAL A 12 5.07 -5.03 17.11
N PRO A 13 5.93 -4.25 16.42
CA PRO A 13 5.70 -2.81 16.26
C PRO A 13 4.37 -2.47 15.55
N LEU A 14 3.93 -3.26 14.57
CA LEU A 14 2.60 -3.10 13.95
C LEU A 14 1.48 -3.17 14.99
N LEU A 15 1.48 -4.21 15.84
CA LEU A 15 0.45 -4.38 16.86
C LEU A 15 0.55 -3.33 17.96
N LEU A 16 1.76 -3.04 18.46
CA LEU A 16 2.01 -2.01 19.47
C LEU A 16 1.52 -0.63 19.02
N SER A 17 1.67 -0.32 17.73
CA SER A 17 1.21 0.96 17.18
C SER A 17 -0.32 1.12 17.12
N ALA A 18 -1.09 0.04 17.24
CA ALA A 18 -2.54 0.06 17.12
C ALA A 18 -3.27 -0.18 18.44
N LEU A 19 -2.68 -0.95 19.35
CA LEU A 19 -3.29 -1.33 20.62
C LEU A 19 -3.21 -0.20 21.67
N PRO A 20 -4.27 0.01 22.48
CA PRO A 20 -4.29 1.02 23.54
C PRO A 20 -3.50 0.55 24.76
N ILE A 21 -2.17 0.56 24.65
CA ILE A 21 -1.26 0.16 25.74
C ILE A 21 -1.05 1.36 26.68
N PRO A 22 -1.43 1.29 27.98
CA PRO A 22 -1.45 2.45 28.87
C PRO A 22 -0.13 3.20 29.03
N ARG A 23 1.00 2.52 28.83
CA ARG A 23 2.35 3.09 28.97
C ARG A 23 2.97 3.56 27.65
N LEU A 24 2.31 3.33 26.52
CA LEU A 24 2.84 3.69 25.20
C LEU A 24 2.20 4.99 24.74
N ASP A 25 2.99 6.04 24.61
CA ASP A 25 2.51 7.34 24.18
C ASP A 25 2.17 7.35 22.67
N LYS A 26 1.42 8.37 22.24
CA LYS A 26 0.99 8.49 20.84
C LYS A 26 2.17 8.66 19.87
N VAL A 27 3.27 9.27 20.34
CA VAL A 27 4.49 9.47 19.55
C VAL A 27 5.14 8.12 19.24
N SER A 28 5.32 7.28 20.26
CA SER A 28 5.87 5.92 20.09
C SER A 28 4.97 5.05 19.23
N GLN A 29 3.64 5.13 19.40
CA GLN A 29 2.70 4.43 18.53
C GLN A 29 2.85 4.86 17.06
N HIS A 30 2.95 6.16 16.80
CA HIS A 30 3.14 6.69 15.46
C HIS A 30 4.45 6.20 14.81
N TRP A 31 5.57 6.30 15.53
CA TRP A 31 6.86 5.82 15.03
C TRP A 31 6.94 4.31 14.90
N ALA A 32 6.28 3.55 15.78
CA ALA A 32 6.17 2.10 15.65
C ALA A 32 5.45 1.72 14.35
N GLN A 33 4.39 2.44 13.97
CA GLN A 33 3.68 2.19 12.71
C GLN A 33 4.56 2.45 11.49
N ILE A 34 5.23 3.62 11.47
CA ILE A 34 6.14 4.00 10.38
C ILE A 34 7.27 2.98 10.27
N GLY A 35 7.92 2.69 11.40
CA GLY A 35 9.07 1.78 11.49
C GLY A 35 8.71 0.38 11.02
N ALA A 36 7.54 -0.14 11.39
CA ALA A 36 7.13 -1.49 11.00
C ALA A 36 6.89 -1.61 9.48
N HIS A 37 6.15 -0.67 8.89
CA HIS A 37 5.92 -0.67 7.45
C HIS A 37 7.20 -0.40 6.66
N LEU A 38 8.06 0.52 7.13
CA LEU A 38 9.33 0.78 6.48
C LEU A 38 10.25 -0.44 6.53
N LEU A 39 10.37 -1.09 7.70
CA LEU A 39 11.17 -2.30 7.87
C LEU A 39 10.67 -3.42 6.96
N LEU A 40 9.36 -3.69 6.96
CA LEU A 40 8.76 -4.70 6.08
C LEU A 40 9.01 -4.37 4.60
N GLY A 41 8.81 -3.11 4.22
CA GLY A 41 9.05 -2.62 2.88
C GLY A 41 10.49 -2.83 2.42
N VAL A 42 11.47 -2.44 3.24
CA VAL A 42 12.90 -2.62 2.98
C VAL A 42 13.26 -4.10 2.92
N LEU A 43 12.76 -4.92 3.84
CA LEU A 43 13.03 -6.36 3.83
C LEU A 43 12.49 -7.01 2.56
N LEU A 44 11.27 -6.68 2.11
CA LEU A 44 10.71 -7.23 0.89
C LEU A 44 11.36 -6.68 -0.39
N THR A 45 11.84 -5.44 -0.39
CA THR A 45 12.49 -4.84 -1.56
C THR A 45 13.95 -5.24 -1.71
N VAL A 46 14.70 -5.35 -0.61
CA VAL A 46 16.17 -5.55 -0.64
C VAL A 46 16.58 -6.96 -0.23
N TYR A 47 15.92 -7.55 0.78
CA TYR A 47 16.30 -8.86 1.33
C TYR A 47 15.11 -9.84 1.45
N PRO A 48 14.30 -10.02 0.40
CA PRO A 48 13.07 -10.82 0.48
C PRO A 48 13.35 -12.28 0.85
N SER A 49 14.48 -12.84 0.41
CA SER A 49 14.89 -14.21 0.77
C SER A 49 15.05 -14.39 2.27
N SER A 50 15.59 -13.40 2.99
CA SER A 50 15.75 -13.45 4.45
C SER A 50 14.42 -13.54 5.20
N LEU A 51 13.34 -13.06 4.56
CA LEU A 51 11.99 -13.11 5.13
C LEU A 51 11.17 -14.29 4.60
N LEU A 52 11.36 -14.72 3.35
CA LEU A 52 10.38 -15.60 2.67
C LEU A 52 10.96 -16.92 2.20
N ALA A 53 12.27 -17.09 2.10
CA ALA A 53 12.85 -18.34 1.59
C ALA A 53 12.43 -19.58 2.41
N TRP A 54 12.40 -19.44 3.74
CA TRP A 54 11.95 -20.50 4.65
C TRP A 54 10.45 -20.82 4.56
N THR A 55 9.66 -19.99 3.88
CA THR A 55 8.22 -20.22 3.70
C THR A 55 7.93 -21.15 2.52
N VAL A 56 8.96 -21.55 1.78
CA VAL A 56 8.84 -22.30 0.53
C VAL A 56 9.68 -23.58 0.63
N ASP A 57 9.07 -24.73 0.32
CA ASP A 57 9.79 -26.00 0.25
C ASP A 57 10.41 -26.15 -1.15
N GLY A 58 11.67 -25.72 -1.26
CA GLY A 58 12.53 -25.84 -2.43
C GLY A 58 13.35 -24.56 -2.70
N ASP A 59 13.84 -24.41 -3.93
CA ASP A 59 14.77 -23.32 -4.25
C ASP A 59 14.06 -21.98 -4.40
N PHE A 60 14.25 -21.09 -3.42
CA PHE A 60 13.84 -19.69 -3.49
C PHE A 60 14.75 -18.91 -4.46
N LYS A 61 14.41 -18.94 -5.74
CA LYS A 61 15.15 -18.30 -6.83
C LYS A 61 15.02 -16.77 -6.85
N GLU A 62 15.92 -16.12 -7.59
CA GLU A 62 15.94 -14.66 -7.80
C GLU A 62 14.61 -14.05 -8.28
N LEU A 63 13.87 -14.75 -9.14
CA LEU A 63 12.55 -14.27 -9.59
C LEU A 63 11.54 -14.16 -8.44
N HIS A 64 11.60 -15.06 -7.46
CA HIS A 64 10.76 -15.00 -6.28
C HIS A 64 11.05 -13.73 -5.47
N SER A 65 12.34 -13.48 -5.22
CA SER A 65 12.82 -12.25 -4.57
C SER A 65 12.31 -11.01 -5.30
N PHE A 66 12.50 -10.95 -6.61
CA PHE A 66 12.13 -9.79 -7.42
C PHE A 66 10.63 -9.49 -7.38
N MET A 67 9.77 -10.51 -7.43
CA MET A 67 8.32 -10.29 -7.34
C MET A 67 7.90 -9.70 -5.99
N GLN A 68 8.58 -10.05 -4.90
CA GLN A 68 8.29 -9.50 -3.57
C GLN A 68 8.67 -8.03 -3.43
N SER A 69 9.65 -7.57 -4.21
CA SER A 69 10.06 -6.18 -4.17
C SER A 69 8.93 -5.22 -4.57
N TYR A 70 8.02 -5.65 -5.45
CA TYR A 70 6.81 -4.90 -5.79
C TYR A 70 5.86 -4.72 -4.60
N VAL A 71 5.74 -5.72 -3.73
CA VAL A 71 4.96 -5.61 -2.48
C VAL A 71 5.65 -4.68 -1.49
N GLY A 72 6.98 -4.79 -1.38
CA GLY A 72 7.79 -3.94 -0.50
C GLY A 72 7.59 -2.44 -0.76
N VAL A 73 7.50 -2.04 -2.04
CA VAL A 73 7.25 -0.65 -2.45
C VAL A 73 5.94 -0.09 -1.85
N PHE A 74 4.88 -0.88 -1.74
CA PHE A 74 3.63 -0.42 -1.13
C PHE A 74 3.80 -0.15 0.37
N HIS A 75 4.55 -0.98 1.08
CA HIS A 75 4.82 -0.75 2.50
C HIS A 75 5.71 0.47 2.75
N ILE A 76 6.73 0.69 1.90
CA ILE A 76 7.52 1.93 1.92
C ILE A 76 6.62 3.14 1.69
N ALA A 77 5.69 3.06 0.73
CA ALA A 77 4.74 4.12 0.46
C ALA A 77 3.78 4.39 1.63
N ILE A 78 3.29 3.35 2.32
CA ILE A 78 2.48 3.51 3.53
C ILE A 78 3.28 4.25 4.61
N ALA A 79 4.54 3.84 4.84
CA ALA A 79 5.39 4.51 5.82
C ALA A 79 5.64 5.99 5.47
N ALA A 80 5.92 6.29 4.19
CA ALA A 80 6.10 7.66 3.71
C ALA A 80 4.82 8.51 3.87
N SER A 81 3.67 7.94 3.54
CA SER A 81 2.35 8.57 3.72
C SER A 81 2.13 8.95 5.18
N ILE A 82 2.32 8.01 6.11
CA ILE A 82 2.13 8.25 7.55
C ILE A 82 3.12 9.30 8.08
N TYR A 83 4.39 9.22 7.66
CA TYR A 83 5.41 10.20 8.03
C TYR A 83 5.05 11.61 7.60
N HIS A 84 4.61 11.79 6.34
CA HIS A 84 4.25 13.09 5.80
C HIS A 84 2.91 13.62 6.33
N HIS A 85 1.99 12.74 6.69
CA HIS A 85 0.76 13.12 7.38
C HIS A 85 1.05 13.73 8.76
N GLY A 86 2.01 13.15 9.48
CA GLY A 86 2.31 13.46 10.86
C GLY A 86 1.35 12.80 11.85
N MET A 87 1.37 13.29 13.10
CA MET A 87 0.50 12.76 14.15
C MET A 87 -0.94 13.24 13.97
N GLY A 88 -1.90 12.32 14.00
CA GLY A 88 -3.31 12.67 13.87
C GLY A 88 -4.17 11.56 13.29
N LYS A 89 -5.38 11.94 12.88
CA LYS A 89 -6.36 11.08 12.20
C LYS A 89 -5.97 10.91 10.74
N GLN A 90 -5.71 9.66 10.34
CA GLN A 90 -5.27 9.33 8.99
C GLN A 90 -6.45 9.30 7.98
N GLY A 91 -7.67 9.45 8.48
CA GLY A 91 -8.91 9.37 7.72
C GLY A 91 -9.41 7.93 7.67
N ARG A 92 -10.63 7.72 8.19
CA ARG A 92 -11.32 6.43 8.22
C ARG A 92 -11.38 5.73 6.85
N PRO A 93 -11.63 6.44 5.72
CA PRO A 93 -11.63 5.81 4.39
C PRO A 93 -10.24 5.28 3.96
N PHE A 94 -9.16 5.97 4.30
CA PHE A 94 -7.79 5.52 4.00
C PHE A 94 -7.37 4.33 4.87
N LEU A 95 -7.80 4.31 6.14
CA LEU A 95 -7.69 3.13 7.00
C LEU A 95 -8.47 1.94 6.42
N PHE A 96 -9.70 2.16 5.95
CA PHE A 96 -10.49 1.12 5.30
C PHE A 96 -9.82 0.57 4.05
N ALA A 97 -9.20 1.42 3.22
CA ALA A 97 -8.48 0.99 2.02
C ALA A 97 -7.29 0.07 2.36
N ARG A 98 -6.52 0.39 3.41
CA ARG A 98 -5.44 -0.48 3.93
C ARG A 98 -5.98 -1.76 4.56
N LEU A 99 -7.03 -1.65 5.37
CA LEU A 99 -7.71 -2.79 5.98
C LEU A 99 -8.13 -3.79 4.91
N LEU A 100 -8.83 -3.35 3.87
CA LEU A 100 -9.30 -4.21 2.79
C LEU A 100 -8.13 -4.86 2.05
N SER A 101 -7.08 -4.09 1.75
CA SER A 101 -5.89 -4.61 1.07
C SER A 101 -5.18 -5.67 1.90
N SER A 102 -4.97 -5.43 3.20
CA SER A 102 -4.35 -6.38 4.13
C SER A 102 -5.17 -7.66 4.27
N PHE A 103 -6.51 -7.54 4.32
CA PHE A 103 -7.43 -8.68 4.30
C PHE A 103 -7.25 -9.51 3.03
N PHE A 104 -7.28 -8.90 1.84
CA PHE A 104 -7.11 -9.66 0.59
C PHE A 104 -5.71 -10.24 0.44
N CYS A 105 -4.67 -9.58 0.96
CA CYS A 105 -3.31 -10.14 0.99
C CYS A 105 -3.26 -11.42 1.83
N LEU A 106 -3.75 -11.35 3.08
CA LEU A 106 -3.82 -12.51 3.97
C LEU A 106 -4.70 -13.61 3.38
N PHE A 107 -5.90 -13.27 2.93
CA PHE A 107 -6.84 -14.20 2.31
C PHE A 107 -6.20 -14.94 1.13
N THR A 108 -5.52 -14.21 0.23
CA THR A 108 -4.85 -14.81 -0.93
C THR A 108 -3.78 -15.81 -0.51
N ARG A 109 -2.97 -15.49 0.50
CA ARG A 109 -1.93 -16.40 1.00
C ARG A 109 -2.53 -17.62 1.69
N LEU A 110 -3.53 -17.45 2.55
CA LEU A 110 -4.18 -18.57 3.24
C LEU A 110 -4.95 -19.47 2.27
N PHE A 111 -5.60 -18.89 1.28
CA PHE A 111 -6.27 -19.63 0.22
C PHE A 111 -5.27 -20.42 -0.64
N ALA A 112 -4.12 -19.82 -0.96
CA ALA A 112 -3.03 -20.52 -1.62
C ALA A 112 -2.46 -21.64 -0.75
N ALA A 113 -2.27 -21.41 0.56
CA ALA A 113 -1.88 -22.43 1.52
C ALA A 113 -2.81 -23.64 1.47
N TYR A 114 -4.11 -23.41 1.58
CA TYR A 114 -5.15 -24.46 1.52
C TYR A 114 -5.14 -25.23 0.19
N HIS A 115 -5.12 -24.51 -0.94
CA HIS A 115 -5.19 -25.17 -2.25
C HIS A 115 -3.90 -25.87 -2.66
N LEU A 116 -2.75 -25.33 -2.29
CA LEU A 116 -1.45 -25.90 -2.65
C LEU A 116 -1.04 -27.01 -1.67
N SER A 117 -1.56 -27.04 -0.44
CA SER A 117 -1.42 -28.20 0.46
C SER A 117 -2.21 -29.42 -0.03
N GLU A 118 -3.33 -29.21 -0.73
CA GLU A 118 -4.19 -30.31 -1.20
C GLU A 118 -3.90 -30.76 -2.66
N LYS A 119 -3.41 -29.87 -3.53
CA LYS A 119 -3.18 -30.14 -4.97
C LYS A 119 -1.93 -29.44 -5.51
N SER A 120 -0.73 -29.95 -5.23
CA SER A 120 0.46 -29.52 -5.96
C SER A 120 0.66 -30.36 -7.22
N THR A 121 0.34 -29.80 -8.39
CA THR A 121 0.53 -30.49 -9.67
C THR A 121 1.76 -30.01 -10.45
N ARG A 122 2.38 -28.86 -10.10
CA ARG A 122 3.54 -28.27 -10.83
C ARG A 122 4.43 -27.32 -9.99
N GLY A 123 5.01 -27.79 -8.90
CA GLY A 123 6.14 -27.09 -8.25
C GLY A 123 5.86 -26.41 -6.91
N LEU A 124 6.96 -26.25 -6.15
CA LEU A 124 7.17 -25.74 -4.78
C LEU A 124 6.00 -25.97 -3.81
N LEU A 125 6.23 -26.89 -2.86
CA LEU A 125 5.30 -27.11 -1.76
C LEU A 125 5.36 -25.92 -0.81
N ILE A 126 4.23 -25.67 -0.17
CA ILE A 126 4.15 -24.69 0.90
C ILE A 126 4.74 -25.34 2.15
N SER A 127 5.78 -24.73 2.71
CA SER A 127 6.38 -25.19 3.97
C SER A 127 5.36 -25.19 5.12
N GLY A 128 5.62 -25.99 6.16
CA GLY A 128 4.80 -25.97 7.38
C GLY A 128 4.74 -24.59 8.06
N GLU A 129 5.75 -23.76 7.79
CA GLU A 129 5.94 -22.45 8.37
C GLU A 129 5.22 -21.32 7.62
N PHE A 130 4.78 -21.56 6.39
CA PHE A 130 4.17 -20.54 5.54
C PHE A 130 2.90 -19.93 6.15
N VAL A 131 2.03 -20.76 6.72
CA VAL A 131 0.77 -20.31 7.34
C VAL A 131 1.08 -19.42 8.54
N THR A 132 1.97 -19.90 9.42
CA THR A 132 2.43 -19.13 10.59
C THR A 132 3.04 -17.79 10.17
N SER A 133 3.91 -17.79 9.16
CA SER A 133 4.55 -16.58 8.63
C SER A 133 3.54 -15.57 8.08
N SER A 134 2.56 -16.06 7.32
CA SER A 134 1.50 -15.24 6.74
C SER A 134 0.60 -14.64 7.83
N LEU A 135 0.28 -15.41 8.87
CA LEU A 135 -0.48 -14.92 10.03
C LEU A 135 0.31 -13.87 10.83
N ILE A 136 1.62 -14.06 11.02
CA ILE A 136 2.45 -13.10 11.74
C ILE A 136 2.59 -11.79 10.97
N LEU A 137 2.82 -11.81 9.66
CA LEU A 137 3.00 -10.58 8.89
C LEU A 137 1.66 -9.95 8.49
N ASP A 138 0.90 -10.62 7.63
CA ASP A 138 -0.34 -10.06 7.07
C ASP A 138 -1.48 -10.09 8.09
N GLY A 139 -1.51 -11.10 8.97
CA GLY A 139 -2.49 -11.15 10.06
C GLY A 139 -2.25 -10.06 11.12
N ALA A 140 -1.00 -9.79 11.51
CA ALA A 140 -0.70 -8.68 12.42
C ALA A 140 -1.00 -7.32 11.75
N TRP A 141 -0.70 -7.17 10.46
CA TRP A 141 -1.07 -5.96 9.71
C TRP A 141 -2.59 -5.77 9.70
N LEU A 142 -3.36 -6.80 9.33
CA LEU A 142 -4.82 -6.77 9.33
C LEU A 142 -5.37 -6.42 10.72
N ALA A 143 -4.91 -7.09 11.78
CA ALA A 143 -5.34 -6.83 13.14
C ALA A 143 -5.05 -5.38 13.58
N ALA A 144 -3.88 -4.85 13.21
CA ALA A 144 -3.52 -3.46 13.49
C ALA A 144 -4.45 -2.48 12.77
N GLU A 145 -4.77 -2.72 11.49
CA GLU A 145 -5.71 -1.86 10.76
C GLU A 145 -7.15 -1.96 11.29
N ILE A 146 -7.61 -3.14 11.71
CA ILE A 146 -8.92 -3.31 12.38
C ILE A 146 -8.97 -2.44 13.64
N ALA A 147 -7.96 -2.57 14.51
CA ALA A 147 -7.90 -1.83 15.75
C ALA A 147 -7.89 -0.30 15.52
N ARG A 148 -7.13 0.18 14.53
CA ARG A 148 -7.13 1.61 14.17
C ARG A 148 -8.47 2.05 13.59
N PHE A 149 -9.07 1.26 12.70
CA PHE A 149 -10.35 1.58 12.08
C PHE A 149 -11.51 1.69 13.09
N ILE A 150 -11.53 0.82 14.11
CA ILE A 150 -12.51 0.86 15.20
C ILE A 150 -12.31 2.10 16.08
N ARG A 151 -11.05 2.46 16.36
CA ARG A 151 -10.70 3.59 17.24
C ARG A 151 -10.84 4.95 16.55
N GLU A 152 -10.66 5.02 15.25
CA GLU A 152 -10.79 6.26 14.50
C GLU A 152 -12.27 6.62 14.28
N GLN A 153 -12.77 7.46 15.18
CA GLN A 153 -14.13 8.00 15.16
C GLN A 153 -14.10 9.40 14.56
N GLU A 154 -14.91 9.63 13.53
CA GLU A 154 -15.16 10.96 12.97
C GLU A 154 -16.33 11.61 13.69
N THR A 155 -16.16 12.85 14.16
CA THR A 155 -17.27 13.57 14.80
C THR A 155 -18.15 14.23 13.75
N VAL A 156 -19.41 14.49 14.09
CA VAL A 156 -20.33 15.23 13.20
C VAL A 156 -19.77 16.60 12.84
N ASP A 157 -19.15 17.29 13.81
CA ASP A 157 -18.53 18.60 13.61
C ASP A 157 -17.34 18.55 12.64
N GLU A 158 -16.50 17.52 12.72
CA GLU A 158 -15.40 17.32 11.77
C GLU A 158 -15.93 17.14 10.36
N ARG A 159 -16.94 16.29 10.18
CA ARG A 159 -17.56 16.05 8.87
C ARG A 159 -18.21 17.31 8.30
N LEU A 160 -18.93 18.06 9.13
CA LEU A 160 -19.52 19.35 8.73
C LEU A 160 -18.44 20.35 8.34
N SER A 161 -17.33 20.42 9.08
CA SER A 161 -16.23 21.34 8.77
C SER A 161 -15.59 21.05 7.40
N VAL A 162 -15.43 19.77 7.04
CA VAL A 162 -14.91 19.36 5.73
C VAL A 162 -15.88 19.74 4.61
N LEU A 163 -17.18 19.48 4.80
CA LEU A 163 -18.22 19.83 3.84
C LEU A 163 -18.35 21.35 3.65
N CYS A 164 -18.29 22.13 4.73
CA CYS A 164 -18.28 23.58 4.66
C CYS A 164 -17.04 24.07 3.90
N ALA A 165 -15.85 23.56 4.21
CA ALA A 165 -14.63 23.94 3.50
C ALA A 165 -14.67 23.60 2.00
N GLU A 166 -15.21 22.43 1.63
CA GLU A 166 -15.41 22.04 0.23
C GLU A 166 -16.40 22.96 -0.48
N THR A 167 -17.52 23.27 0.18
CA THR A 167 -18.55 24.19 -0.34
C THR A 167 -17.98 25.59 -0.55
N THR A 168 -17.23 26.11 0.43
CA THR A 168 -16.55 27.41 0.33
C THR A 168 -15.58 27.43 -0.84
N ARG A 169 -14.73 26.41 -1.01
CA ARG A 169 -13.83 26.32 -2.17
C ARG A 169 -14.57 26.32 -3.49
N CYS A 170 -15.70 25.60 -3.56
CA CYS A 170 -16.54 25.57 -4.75
C CYS A 170 -17.12 26.96 -5.05
N ALA A 171 -17.67 27.64 -4.04
CA ALA A 171 -18.21 28.99 -4.16
C ALA A 171 -17.17 30.04 -4.55
N GLU A 172 -15.92 29.89 -4.07
CA GLU A 172 -14.80 30.76 -4.40
C GLU A 172 -14.13 30.42 -5.75
N GLY A 173 -14.60 29.40 -6.47
CA GLY A 173 -14.00 28.93 -7.72
C GLY A 173 -12.57 28.37 -7.55
N LYS A 174 -12.19 27.97 -6.33
CA LYS A 174 -10.85 27.43 -6.01
C LYS A 174 -10.76 25.92 -6.22
N ASN A 175 -11.85 25.26 -6.59
CA ASN A 175 -11.82 23.86 -7.00
C ASN A 175 -11.26 23.70 -8.42
N SER A 176 -10.49 22.63 -8.64
CA SER A 176 -9.97 22.28 -9.96
C SER A 176 -10.57 20.96 -10.44
N SER A 177 -11.44 21.02 -11.43
CA SER A 177 -12.05 19.81 -12.03
C SER A 177 -10.99 18.86 -12.60
N TYR A 178 -9.87 19.40 -13.10
CA TYR A 178 -8.74 18.61 -13.55
C TYR A 178 -8.15 17.75 -12.42
N LEU A 179 -7.93 18.34 -11.24
CA LEU A 179 -7.34 17.64 -10.10
C LEU A 179 -8.27 16.55 -9.55
N VAL A 180 -9.58 16.84 -9.48
CA VAL A 180 -10.61 15.86 -9.12
C VAL A 180 -10.65 14.70 -10.13
N ASN A 181 -10.67 15.01 -11.43
CA ASN A 181 -10.66 13.99 -12.48
C ASN A 181 -9.37 13.16 -12.47
N ALA A 182 -8.23 13.73 -12.08
CA ALA A 182 -6.98 12.99 -11.93
C ALA A 182 -7.08 11.93 -10.83
N LEU A 183 -7.72 12.23 -9.70
CA LEU A 183 -7.97 11.26 -8.63
C LEU A 183 -8.96 10.17 -9.07
N TYR A 184 -10.04 10.51 -9.77
CA TYR A 184 -10.95 9.50 -10.33
C TYR A 184 -10.27 8.60 -11.36
N ALA A 185 -9.44 9.18 -12.24
CA ALA A 185 -8.67 8.41 -13.21
C ALA A 185 -7.70 7.45 -12.52
N ASP A 186 -6.98 7.90 -11.49
CA ASP A 186 -6.10 7.02 -10.71
C ASP A 186 -6.89 5.92 -9.98
N ALA A 187 -8.06 6.23 -9.44
CA ALA A 187 -8.93 5.24 -8.80
C ALA A 187 -9.34 4.13 -9.79
N ALA A 188 -9.84 4.53 -10.97
CA ALA A 188 -10.26 3.60 -12.02
C ALA A 188 -9.09 2.74 -12.52
N LEU A 189 -7.95 3.35 -12.79
CA LEU A 189 -6.76 2.65 -13.27
C LEU A 189 -6.21 1.69 -12.20
N SER A 190 -6.11 2.13 -10.95
CA SER A 190 -5.70 1.28 -9.83
C SER A 190 -6.65 0.10 -9.64
N PHE A 191 -7.96 0.31 -9.81
CA PHE A 191 -8.94 -0.76 -9.76
C PHE A 191 -8.77 -1.76 -10.91
N CYS A 192 -8.50 -1.30 -12.13
CA CYS A 192 -8.16 -2.17 -13.25
C CYS A 192 -6.89 -3.00 -12.96
N TYR A 193 -5.85 -2.38 -12.39
CA TYR A 193 -4.65 -3.10 -11.95
C TYR A 193 -4.98 -4.20 -10.94
N ALA A 194 -5.79 -3.88 -9.92
CA ALA A 194 -6.22 -4.85 -8.92
C ALA A 194 -6.97 -6.02 -9.58
N LEU A 195 -7.96 -5.72 -10.43
CA LEU A 195 -8.79 -6.72 -11.10
C LEU A 195 -7.96 -7.65 -12.00
N PHE A 196 -7.10 -7.10 -12.86
CA PHE A 196 -6.35 -7.91 -13.81
C PHE A 196 -5.31 -8.79 -13.12
N HIS A 197 -4.56 -8.27 -12.15
CA HIS A 197 -3.53 -9.04 -11.43
C HIS A 197 -4.16 -10.10 -10.52
N PHE A 198 -5.34 -9.83 -9.96
CA PHE A 198 -6.04 -10.80 -9.13
C PHE A 198 -6.68 -11.93 -9.96
N ALA A 199 -7.36 -11.59 -11.06
CA ALA A 199 -8.11 -12.53 -11.87
C ALA A 199 -7.23 -13.33 -12.86
N PHE A 200 -6.21 -12.69 -13.46
CA PHE A 200 -5.43 -13.26 -14.56
C PHE A 200 -3.91 -13.28 -14.32
N PRO A 201 -3.41 -13.72 -13.15
CA PRO A 201 -1.98 -13.65 -12.84
C PRO A 201 -1.14 -14.52 -13.79
N GLN A 202 -1.65 -15.67 -14.24
CA GLN A 202 -0.92 -16.54 -15.16
C GLN A 202 -0.71 -15.88 -16.52
N ASN A 203 -1.76 -15.24 -17.07
CA ASN A 203 -1.69 -14.56 -18.36
C ASN A 203 -0.73 -13.37 -18.30
N ILE A 204 -0.80 -12.58 -17.22
CA ILE A 204 0.08 -11.43 -17.02
C ILE A 204 1.54 -11.89 -16.93
N LEU A 205 1.84 -12.85 -16.04
CA LEU A 205 3.22 -13.27 -15.83
C LEU A 205 3.80 -13.97 -17.07
N LYS A 206 3.04 -14.83 -17.76
CA LYS A 206 3.52 -15.46 -19.00
C LYS A 206 3.75 -14.46 -20.14
N LEU A 207 3.00 -13.35 -20.15
CA LEU A 207 3.23 -12.29 -21.11
C LEU A 207 4.52 -11.54 -20.79
N VAL A 208 4.74 -11.19 -19.52
CA VAL A 208 5.75 -10.22 -19.08
C VAL A 208 7.10 -10.86 -18.71
N ILE A 209 7.11 -12.07 -18.17
CA ILE A 209 8.32 -12.80 -17.75
C ILE A 209 8.83 -13.68 -18.89
N LYS A 210 10.15 -13.86 -18.97
CA LYS A 210 10.76 -14.74 -19.98
C LYS A 210 10.25 -16.18 -19.86
N PRO A 211 9.97 -16.86 -20.98
CA PRO A 211 9.59 -18.28 -20.97
C PRO A 211 10.66 -19.21 -20.41
N SER A 212 11.93 -18.79 -20.41
CA SER A 212 13.06 -19.56 -19.84
C SER A 212 13.09 -19.54 -18.31
N LEU A 213 12.27 -18.71 -17.66
CA LEU A 213 12.13 -18.68 -16.22
C LEU A 213 10.88 -19.45 -15.84
N ASP A 214 11.06 -20.52 -15.06
CA ASP A 214 9.95 -21.34 -14.60
C ASP A 214 9.04 -20.56 -13.66
N LEU A 215 7.75 -20.48 -14.03
CA LEU A 215 6.71 -19.88 -13.20
C LEU A 215 5.95 -20.96 -12.44
N ASP A 216 5.98 -20.88 -11.12
CA ASP A 216 5.25 -21.77 -10.21
C ASP A 216 4.05 -21.09 -9.52
N SER A 217 3.44 -21.83 -8.61
CA SER A 217 2.30 -21.42 -7.80
C SER A 217 2.54 -20.17 -6.94
N HIS A 218 3.75 -19.99 -6.41
CA HIS A 218 4.11 -18.84 -5.57
C HIS A 218 4.15 -17.56 -6.38
N HIS A 219 4.69 -17.61 -7.61
CA HIS A 219 4.67 -16.48 -8.53
C HIS A 219 3.23 -16.01 -8.80
N TYR A 220 2.31 -16.94 -9.08
CA TYR A 220 0.91 -16.59 -9.32
C TYR A 220 0.22 -16.05 -8.07
N MET A 221 0.51 -16.60 -6.89
CA MET A 221 -0.02 -16.10 -5.62
C MET A 221 0.45 -14.67 -5.36
N TRP A 222 1.75 -14.39 -5.50
CA TRP A 222 2.29 -13.06 -5.24
C TRP A 222 1.86 -12.02 -6.27
N CYS A 223 1.62 -12.41 -7.51
CA CYS A 223 0.96 -11.54 -8.49
C CYS A 223 -0.43 -11.10 -8.01
N ARG A 224 -1.21 -12.01 -7.41
CA ARG A 224 -2.51 -11.66 -6.79
C ARG A 224 -2.35 -10.78 -5.56
N VAL A 225 -1.35 -11.03 -4.70
CA VAL A 225 -1.03 -10.16 -3.55
C VAL A 225 -0.69 -8.75 -4.03
N PHE A 226 0.12 -8.61 -5.08
CA PHE A 226 0.38 -7.33 -5.72
C PHE A 226 -0.92 -6.67 -6.20
N GLY A 227 -1.80 -7.42 -6.87
CA GLY A 227 -3.14 -6.95 -7.25
C GLY A 227 -3.99 -6.47 -6.07
N ALA A 228 -3.98 -7.21 -4.96
CA ALA A 228 -4.72 -6.83 -3.74
C ALA A 228 -4.22 -5.49 -3.16
N LEU A 229 -2.92 -5.21 -3.23
CA LEU A 229 -2.36 -3.93 -2.77
C LEU A 229 -2.82 -2.74 -3.61
N TRP A 230 -3.26 -2.95 -4.86
CA TRP A 230 -3.84 -1.90 -5.69
C TRP A 230 -5.27 -1.49 -5.29
N LEU A 231 -5.93 -2.26 -4.42
CA LEU A 231 -7.19 -1.81 -3.80
C LEU A 231 -6.99 -0.57 -2.92
N MET A 232 -5.83 -0.48 -2.26
CA MET A 232 -5.48 0.67 -1.42
C MET A 232 -5.49 1.99 -2.20
N PRO A 233 -4.75 2.15 -3.32
CA PRO A 233 -4.86 3.36 -4.13
C PRO A 233 -6.19 3.49 -4.87
N ALA A 234 -6.86 2.40 -5.26
CA ALA A 234 -8.18 2.49 -5.89
C ALA A 234 -9.21 3.19 -4.98
N ILE A 235 -9.34 2.70 -3.75
CA ILE A 235 -10.26 3.26 -2.76
C ILE A 235 -9.71 4.58 -2.22
N GLY A 236 -8.40 4.67 -1.98
CA GLY A 236 -7.74 5.89 -1.51
C GLY A 236 -7.96 7.07 -2.44
N SER A 237 -7.78 6.89 -3.76
CA SER A 237 -8.00 7.97 -4.74
C SER A 237 -9.47 8.32 -4.90
N LEU A 238 -10.37 7.33 -4.86
CA LEU A 238 -11.82 7.57 -4.91
C LEU A 238 -12.28 8.42 -3.71
N THR A 239 -11.74 8.14 -2.53
CA THR A 239 -12.11 8.82 -1.28
C THR A 239 -11.38 10.15 -1.10
N ALA A 240 -10.15 10.27 -1.63
CA ALA A 240 -9.35 11.49 -1.57
C ALA A 240 -10.06 12.68 -2.23
N VAL A 241 -10.90 12.46 -3.24
CA VAL A 241 -11.68 13.53 -3.90
C VAL A 241 -12.45 14.38 -2.89
N HIS A 242 -12.99 13.74 -1.85
CA HIS A 242 -13.81 14.38 -0.81
C HIS A 242 -13.03 14.63 0.50
N ALA A 243 -11.72 14.37 0.51
CA ALA A 243 -10.89 14.56 1.69
C ALA A 243 -10.37 16.00 1.79
N SER A 244 -9.85 16.38 2.96
CA SER A 244 -9.15 17.66 3.10
C SER A 244 -7.88 17.70 2.22
N PRO A 245 -7.44 18.88 1.73
CA PRO A 245 -6.25 18.97 0.89
C PRO A 245 -4.98 18.39 1.52
N ALA A 246 -4.86 18.44 2.85
CA ALA A 246 -3.76 17.80 3.57
C ALA A 246 -3.77 16.27 3.41
N LEU A 247 -4.94 15.63 3.53
CA LEU A 247 -5.09 14.20 3.29
C LEU A 247 -4.89 13.84 1.81
N GLN A 248 -5.39 14.68 0.89
CA GLN A 248 -5.15 14.51 -0.54
C GLN A 248 -3.65 14.53 -0.88
N LEU A 249 -2.90 15.50 -0.34
CA LEU A 249 -1.47 15.61 -0.57
C LEU A 249 -0.71 14.41 0.00
N THR A 250 -1.08 13.97 1.20
CA THR A 250 -0.49 12.78 1.84
C THR A 250 -0.72 11.52 1.00
N HIS A 251 -1.95 11.31 0.52
CA HIS A 251 -2.28 10.22 -0.38
C HIS A 251 -1.48 10.29 -1.69
N LEU A 252 -1.33 11.48 -2.28
CA LEU A 252 -0.53 11.65 -3.49
C LEU A 252 0.96 11.34 -3.28
N ILE A 253 1.51 11.61 -2.10
CA ILE A 253 2.88 11.19 -1.75
C ILE A 253 2.98 9.67 -1.75
N GLN A 254 2.02 8.98 -1.13
CA GLN A 254 1.95 7.53 -1.16
C GLN A 254 1.94 7.01 -2.60
N ARG A 255 1.08 7.59 -3.46
CA ARG A 255 1.01 7.21 -4.89
C ARG A 255 2.32 7.44 -5.61
N LEU A 256 2.96 8.59 -5.37
CA LEU A 256 4.24 8.92 -5.98
C LEU A 256 5.32 7.89 -5.62
N VAL A 257 5.45 7.53 -4.34
CA VAL A 257 6.41 6.50 -3.89
C VAL A 257 6.12 5.16 -4.55
N VAL A 258 4.85 4.75 -4.63
CA VAL A 258 4.48 3.50 -5.32
C VAL A 258 4.91 3.52 -6.79
N GLN A 259 4.54 4.55 -7.54
CA GLN A 259 4.81 4.58 -8.99
C GLN A 259 6.30 4.71 -9.31
N VAL A 260 7.03 5.54 -8.56
CA VAL A 260 8.48 5.65 -8.72
C VAL A 260 9.15 4.31 -8.39
N GLY A 261 8.75 3.66 -7.29
CA GLY A 261 9.28 2.35 -6.92
C GLY A 261 9.01 1.28 -7.98
N ILE A 262 7.78 1.19 -8.49
CA ILE A 262 7.40 0.25 -9.56
C ILE A 262 8.20 0.52 -10.85
N PHE A 263 8.37 1.78 -11.23
CA PHE A 263 9.16 2.15 -12.40
C PHE A 263 10.63 1.75 -12.24
N VAL A 264 11.23 2.02 -11.07
CA VAL A 264 12.61 1.59 -10.75
C VAL A 264 12.73 0.06 -10.76
N LEU A 265 11.73 -0.68 -10.27
CA LEU A 265 11.72 -2.14 -10.34
C LEU A 265 11.65 -2.66 -11.78
N HIS A 266 10.93 -1.97 -12.68
CA HIS A 266 10.98 -2.32 -14.09
C HIS A 266 12.38 -2.09 -14.69
N ILE A 267 13.05 -0.99 -14.31
CA ILE A 267 14.44 -0.74 -14.74
C ILE A 267 15.35 -1.87 -14.23
N TYR A 268 15.30 -2.15 -12.94
CA TYR A 268 16.10 -3.20 -12.32
C TYR A 268 15.83 -4.58 -12.96
N GLY A 269 14.56 -4.93 -13.12
CA GLY A 269 14.10 -6.17 -13.74
C GLY A 269 14.57 -6.36 -15.17
N HIS A 270 14.64 -5.28 -15.95
CA HIS A 270 15.08 -5.31 -17.33
C HIS A 270 16.59 -5.35 -17.47
N TRP A 271 17.29 -4.36 -16.90
CA TRP A 271 18.70 -4.12 -17.19
C TRP A 271 19.66 -4.84 -16.24
N ILE A 272 19.23 -5.20 -15.03
CA ILE A 272 20.12 -5.80 -14.02
C ILE A 272 19.92 -7.31 -13.95
N ILE A 273 18.69 -7.76 -13.66
CA ILE A 273 18.40 -9.20 -13.48
C ILE A 273 17.81 -9.86 -14.73
N ASN A 274 17.45 -9.06 -15.74
CA ASN A 274 17.08 -9.54 -17.08
C ASN A 274 15.93 -10.60 -17.09
N VAL A 275 14.89 -10.38 -16.27
CA VAL A 275 13.79 -11.34 -16.08
C VAL A 275 12.63 -11.20 -17.07
N PHE A 276 12.56 -10.07 -17.76
CA PHE A 276 11.41 -9.74 -18.60
C PHE A 276 11.52 -10.27 -20.04
N SER A 277 10.39 -10.73 -20.58
CA SER A 277 10.24 -11.02 -22.01
C SER A 277 10.18 -9.70 -22.81
N PRO A 278 10.39 -9.70 -24.13
CA PRO A 278 10.25 -8.46 -24.94
C PRO A 278 8.89 -7.75 -24.78
N ASN A 279 7.81 -8.48 -24.47
CA ASN A 279 6.47 -7.92 -24.33
C ASN A 279 6.29 -7.04 -23.08
N HIS A 280 7.21 -7.10 -22.10
CA HIS A 280 7.14 -6.23 -20.93
C HIS A 280 7.27 -4.74 -21.27
N ILE A 281 7.73 -4.37 -22.48
CA ILE A 281 7.86 -2.96 -22.88
C ILE A 281 6.55 -2.19 -22.70
N THR A 282 5.41 -2.83 -22.95
CA THR A 282 4.09 -2.25 -22.71
C THR A 282 3.89 -1.94 -21.23
N ALA A 283 4.18 -2.89 -20.33
CA ALA A 283 4.08 -2.66 -18.89
C ALA A 283 5.05 -1.58 -18.40
N PHE A 284 6.27 -1.53 -18.95
CA PHE A 284 7.26 -0.50 -18.65
C PHE A 284 6.80 0.90 -19.07
N MET A 285 6.24 1.03 -20.28
CA MET A 285 5.69 2.30 -20.77
C MET A 285 4.50 2.77 -19.93
N ILE A 286 3.61 1.85 -19.53
CA ILE A 286 2.50 2.17 -18.62
C ILE A 286 3.04 2.67 -17.27
N ALA A 287 4.03 1.99 -16.68
CA ALA A 287 4.65 2.43 -15.43
C ALA A 287 5.30 3.83 -15.56
N GLY A 288 6.00 4.11 -16.65
CA GLY A 288 6.59 5.43 -16.93
C GLY A 288 5.54 6.54 -17.10
N PHE A 289 4.43 6.24 -17.78
CA PHE A 289 3.29 7.15 -17.89
C PHE A 289 2.67 7.45 -16.52
N PHE A 290 2.41 6.42 -15.71
CA PHE A 290 1.80 6.57 -14.38
C PHE A 290 2.72 7.37 -13.43
N MET A 291 4.01 7.09 -13.45
CA MET A 291 5.00 7.86 -12.67
C MET A 291 4.93 9.35 -13.06
N SER A 292 4.98 9.66 -14.35
CA SER A 292 4.94 11.03 -14.86
C SER A 292 3.61 11.72 -14.53
N PHE A 293 2.49 11.00 -14.67
CA PHE A 293 1.16 11.46 -14.31
C PHE A 293 1.06 11.84 -12.82
N HIS A 294 1.57 11.00 -11.93
CA HIS A 294 1.54 11.26 -10.49
C HIS A 294 2.49 12.38 -10.05
N ILE A 295 3.67 12.49 -10.67
CA ILE A 295 4.57 13.63 -10.46
C ILE A 295 3.85 14.94 -10.82
N SER A 296 3.26 15.01 -12.02
CA SER A 296 2.53 16.18 -12.49
C SER A 296 1.36 16.53 -11.57
N THR A 297 0.54 15.53 -11.23
CA THR A 297 -0.62 15.70 -10.35
C THR A 297 -0.20 16.20 -8.97
N PHE A 298 0.84 15.62 -8.36
CA PHE A 298 1.36 16.04 -7.06
C PHE A 298 1.80 17.51 -7.05
N TYR A 299 2.60 17.95 -8.04
CA TYR A 299 3.06 19.34 -8.08
C TYR A 299 1.93 20.34 -8.35
N ARG A 300 0.95 19.97 -9.17
CA ARG A 300 -0.25 20.81 -9.39
C ARG A 300 -1.08 20.93 -8.13
N TYR A 301 -1.29 19.83 -7.41
CA TYR A 301 -1.96 19.83 -6.10
C TYR A 301 -1.23 20.71 -5.09
N LYS A 302 0.08 20.49 -4.92
CA LYS A 302 0.91 21.26 -4.00
C LYS A 302 0.86 22.76 -4.29
N LYS A 303 0.83 23.15 -5.58
CA LYS A 303 0.69 24.54 -6.00
C LYS A 303 -0.71 25.11 -5.72
N ALA A 304 -1.77 24.35 -6.05
CA ALA A 304 -3.15 24.79 -5.89
C ALA A 304 -3.54 25.05 -4.42
N PHE A 305 -2.99 24.25 -3.50
CA PHE A 305 -3.29 24.32 -2.07
C PHE A 305 -2.13 24.88 -1.24
N ALA A 306 -1.17 25.56 -1.85
CA ALA A 306 0.01 26.10 -1.17
C ALA A 306 -0.33 27.14 -0.09
N SER A 307 -1.43 27.86 -0.27
CA SER A 307 -1.92 28.92 0.63
C SER A 307 -2.91 28.42 1.68
N GLU A 308 -3.38 27.18 1.59
CA GLU A 308 -4.24 26.64 2.64
C GLU A 308 -3.41 26.34 3.89
N PRO A 309 -3.92 26.66 5.08
CA PRO A 309 -3.23 26.31 6.31
C PRO A 309 -3.00 24.80 6.31
N LYS A 310 -1.73 24.39 6.36
CA LYS A 310 -1.38 22.99 6.64
C LYS A 310 -2.13 22.63 7.90
N SER A 311 -3.08 21.71 7.82
CA SER A 311 -3.94 21.38 8.94
C SER A 311 -3.08 20.80 10.07
N ASN A 312 -2.56 21.65 10.95
CA ASN A 312 -2.40 21.30 12.33
C ASN A 312 -3.84 21.14 12.83
N ILE A 313 -4.31 19.90 12.94
CA ILE A 313 -5.54 19.54 13.66
C ILE A 313 -5.32 19.76 15.18
N SER A 314 -4.75 20.92 15.53
CA SER A 314 -4.52 21.43 16.88
C SER A 314 -4.76 22.94 16.98
N ALA A 315 -5.20 23.61 15.92
CA ALA A 315 -5.65 24.99 16.02
C ALA A 315 -7.08 25.02 16.56
N ARG A 316 -7.19 25.22 17.89
CA ARG A 316 -8.41 25.59 18.61
C ARG A 316 -9.23 26.58 17.79
N VAL A 317 -10.48 26.23 17.49
CA VAL A 317 -11.51 27.22 17.20
C VAL A 317 -11.86 27.85 18.55
N GLU A 318 -11.27 29.01 18.86
CA GLU A 318 -11.81 29.91 19.87
C GLU A 318 -13.16 30.41 19.37
N ILE A 319 -14.23 29.71 19.74
CA ILE A 319 -15.58 30.25 19.64
C ILE A 319 -15.65 31.38 20.68
N LYS A 320 -15.49 32.63 20.21
CA LYS A 320 -15.87 33.80 21.01
C LYS A 320 -17.34 33.63 21.39
N LYS A 321 -17.58 33.36 22.67
CA LYS A 321 -18.90 33.54 23.27
C LYS A 321 -19.26 35.01 23.11
N VAL A 322 -20.19 35.30 22.20
CA VAL A 322 -20.89 36.57 22.19
C VAL A 322 -21.78 36.57 23.43
N LYS A 323 -21.47 37.46 24.37
CA LYS A 323 -22.34 37.82 25.49
C LYS A 323 -23.48 38.69 24.99
#